data_AF-A0AAW9I4E6-F1
#
_entry.id   AF-A0AAW9I4E6-F1
#
_cell.length_a   1.000
_cell.length_b   1.000
_cell.length_c   1.000
_cell.angle_alpha   90.00
_cell.angle_beta   90.00
_cell.angle_gamma   90.00
#
_symmetry.space_group_name_H-M   'P 1'
#
loop_
_entity.id
_entity.type
_entity.pdbx_description
1 polymer ?
#
loop_
_entity_poly.entity_id
_entity_poly.type
_entity_poly.pdbx_seq_one_letter_code
_entity_poly.pdbx_strand_id
1 'polypeptide(L)'
;MKELVIGNLIAKVPVIQGGMGIGVSRSSLASAVSNAGGIGIISGVNIGYDEDDFENNTLEANLRALKKHLKIAKEKSNNGII
;
A
#
# COMPACT_ATOMS: atom_id res chain seq x y z
N MET A 1 1.16 10.17 22.89
CA MET A 1 2.21 10.23 21.84
C MET A 1 1.86 11.40 20.92
N LYS A 2 2.83 12.15 20.41
CA LYS A 2 2.54 13.28 19.49
C LYS A 2 2.18 12.73 18.11
N GLU A 3 1.10 13.23 17.52
CA GLU A 3 0.65 12.84 16.17
C GLU A 3 1.67 13.29 15.11
N LEU A 4 1.71 12.57 13.98
CA LEU A 4 2.51 12.95 12.82
C LEU A 4 1.65 13.78 11.86
N VAL A 5 2.10 14.99 11.54
CA VAL A 5 1.42 15.91 10.62
C VAL A 5 2.30 16.13 9.39
N ILE A 6 1.75 15.85 8.20
CA ILE A 6 2.40 16.05 6.91
C ILE A 6 1.47 16.88 6.03
N GLY A 7 1.71 18.18 5.93
CA GLY A 7 0.79 19.10 5.26
C GLY A 7 -0.59 19.08 5.91
N ASN A 8 -1.61 18.66 5.17
CA ASN A 8 -2.99 18.50 5.64
C ASN A 8 -3.33 17.07 6.13
N LEU A 9 -2.36 16.15 6.12
CA LEU A 9 -2.54 14.77 6.57
C LEU A 9 -2.13 14.63 8.04
N ILE A 10 -2.94 13.89 8.80
CA ILE A 10 -2.72 13.64 10.23
C ILE A 10 -2.76 12.12 10.48
N ALA A 11 -1.62 11.55 10.87
CA ALA A 11 -1.53 10.17 11.35
C ALA A 11 -1.56 10.16 12.89
N LYS A 12 -2.63 9.61 13.46
CA LYS A 12 -2.87 9.54 14.91
C LYS A 12 -1.78 8.73 15.62
N VAL A 13 -1.28 7.70 14.94
CA VAL A 13 -0.12 6.93 15.35
C VAL A 13 1.04 7.35 14.44
N PRO A 14 2.14 7.91 14.96
CA PRO A 14 3.27 8.39 14.16
C PRO A 14 4.14 7.23 13.66
N VAL A 15 3.52 6.26 12.98
CA VAL A 15 4.14 5.07 12.40
C VAL A 15 3.89 5.07 10.90
N ILE A 16 4.95 4.87 10.14
CA ILE A 16 4.92 4.66 8.70
C ILE A 16 5.35 3.22 8.44
N GLN A 17 4.51 2.46 7.72
CA GLN A 17 4.84 1.10 7.31
C GLN A 17 6.08 1.08 6.40
N GLY A 18 6.97 0.09 6.54
CA GLY A 18 7.99 -0.17 5.53
C GLY A 18 7.40 -0.66 4.20
N GLY A 19 8.08 -0.36 3.08
CA GLY A 19 7.64 -0.74 1.72
C GLY A 19 8.36 -1.96 1.15
N MET A 20 8.15 -3.16 1.71
CA MET A 20 8.74 -4.40 1.18
C MET A 20 8.07 -4.85 -0.13
N GLY A 21 8.88 -5.16 -1.14
CA GLY A 21 8.46 -5.61 -2.47
C GLY A 21 7.98 -7.06 -2.52
N ILE A 22 7.82 -7.59 -3.75
CA ILE A 22 7.43 -8.99 -4.02
C ILE A 22 6.14 -9.36 -3.25
N GLY A 23 5.19 -8.43 -3.27
CA GLY A 23 3.86 -8.59 -2.71
C GLY A 23 3.68 -8.58 -1.19
N VAL A 24 4.72 -8.24 -0.42
CA VAL A 24 4.57 -8.07 1.03
C VAL A 24 3.73 -6.83 1.36
N SER A 25 4.16 -5.66 0.89
CA SER A 25 3.47 -4.38 1.14
C SER A 25 2.38 -4.13 0.08
N ARG A 26 1.29 -4.88 0.16
CA ARG A 26 0.09 -4.77 -0.67
C ARG A 26 -1.10 -4.21 0.11
N SER A 27 -2.27 -4.18 -0.53
CA SER A 27 -3.49 -3.58 0.02
C SER A 27 -3.90 -4.10 1.39
N SER A 28 -3.68 -5.38 1.71
CA SER A 28 -4.05 -5.94 3.01
C SER A 28 -3.27 -5.31 4.16
N LEU A 29 -1.93 -5.29 4.07
CA LEU A 29 -1.08 -4.70 5.10
C LEU A 29 -1.25 -3.18 5.16
N ALA A 30 -1.24 -2.52 3.99
CA ALA A 30 -1.38 -1.07 3.93
C ALA A 30 -2.70 -0.57 4.54
N SER A 31 -3.82 -1.21 4.18
CA SER A 31 -5.12 -0.84 4.76
C SER A 31 -5.19 -1.15 6.25
N ALA A 32 -4.60 -2.25 6.73
CA ALA A 32 -4.54 -2.57 8.16
C ALA A 32 -3.76 -1.51 8.97
N VAL A 33 -2.58 -1.10 8.49
CA VAL A 33 -1.79 -0.04 9.17
C VAL A 33 -2.53 1.29 9.16
N SER A 34 -3.13 1.63 8.02
CA SER A 34 -3.93 2.84 7.86
C SER A 34 -5.12 2.88 8.83
N ASN A 35 -5.86 1.77 8.94
CA ASN A 35 -6.99 1.62 9.87
C ASN A 35 -6.55 1.68 11.35
N ALA A 36 -5.32 1.28 11.66
CA ALA A 36 -4.75 1.43 13.00
C ALA A 36 -4.32 2.89 13.32
N GLY A 37 -4.49 3.82 12.37
CA GLY A 37 -4.16 5.24 12.53
C GLY A 37 -2.73 5.61 12.13
N GLY A 38 -1.97 4.67 11.55
CA GLY A 38 -0.67 4.92 10.94
C GLY A 38 -0.77 5.24 9.45
N ILE A 39 0.37 5.24 8.77
CA ILE A 39 0.45 5.42 7.31
C ILE A 39 0.76 4.07 6.66
N GLY A 40 -0.19 3.55 5.87
CA GLY A 40 0.02 2.35 5.06
C GLY A 40 0.90 2.64 3.85
N ILE A 41 1.64 1.66 3.35
CA ILE A 41 2.50 1.82 2.16
C ILE A 41 2.23 0.66 1.18
N ILE A 42 2.08 1.01 -0.10
CA ILE A 42 2.09 0.05 -1.22
C ILE A 42 3.45 0.05 -1.89
N SER A 43 4.13 -1.10 -1.94
CA SER A 43 5.40 -1.24 -2.66
C SER A 43 5.16 -1.64 -4.11
N GLY A 44 5.74 -0.90 -5.05
CA GLY A 44 5.66 -1.20 -6.48
C GLY A 44 6.68 -2.23 -6.97
N VAL A 45 7.66 -2.62 -6.15
CA VAL A 45 8.74 -3.53 -6.54
C VAL A 45 8.15 -4.92 -6.78
N ASN A 46 8.04 -5.30 -8.06
CA ASN A 46 7.50 -6.60 -8.50
C ASN A 46 6.16 -6.95 -7.81
N ILE A 47 5.28 -5.96 -7.68
CA ILE A 47 3.96 -6.13 -7.05
C ILE A 47 3.05 -7.09 -7.82
N GLY A 48 3.32 -7.37 -9.09
CA GLY A 48 2.58 -8.34 -9.91
C GLY A 48 3.24 -9.71 -10.00
N TYR A 49 4.19 -10.06 -9.11
CA TYR A 49 4.96 -11.32 -9.21
C TYR A 49 4.13 -12.61 -9.27
N ASP A 50 2.88 -12.57 -8.80
CA ASP A 50 1.92 -13.68 -8.75
C ASP A 50 0.81 -13.57 -9.81
N GLU A 51 0.95 -12.66 -10.77
CA GLU A 51 0.10 -12.61 -11.96
C GLU A 51 0.59 -13.64 -12.99
N ASP A 52 -0.34 -14.31 -13.69
CA ASP A 52 -0.04 -15.45 -14.57
C ASP A 52 0.99 -15.15 -15.67
N ASP A 53 1.03 -13.91 -16.17
CA ASP A 53 1.92 -13.47 -17.25
C ASP A 53 3.17 -12.74 -16.78
N PHE A 54 3.48 -12.73 -15.47
CA PHE A 54 4.56 -11.90 -14.91
C PHE A 54 5.93 -12.11 -15.55
N GLU A 55 6.34 -13.37 -15.80
CA GLU A 55 7.66 -13.66 -16.36
C GLU A 55 7.82 -13.17 -17.81
N ASN A 56 6.72 -13.14 -18.57
CA ASN A 56 6.73 -12.80 -20.00
C ASN A 56 6.20 -11.37 -20.28
N ASN A 57 5.54 -10.75 -19.31
CA ASN A 57 4.88 -9.45 -19.43
C ASN A 57 4.97 -8.64 -18.11
N THR A 58 6.18 -8.60 -17.54
CA THR A 58 6.47 -8.06 -16.20
C THR A 58 5.93 -6.65 -15.97
N LEU A 59 6.03 -5.77 -16.96
CA LEU A 59 5.57 -4.38 -16.84
C LEU A 59 4.05 -4.31 -16.67
N GLU A 60 3.29 -4.91 -17.57
CA GLU A 60 1.83 -4.87 -17.53
C GLU A 60 1.26 -5.63 -16.32
N ALA A 61 1.87 -6.76 -15.96
CA ALA A 61 1.53 -7.49 -14.73
C ALA A 61 1.66 -6.59 -13.49
N ASN A 62 2.79 -5.88 -13.36
CA ASN A 62 3.00 -4.93 -12.27
C ASN A 62 2.03 -3.75 -12.30
N LEU A 63 1.76 -3.17 -13.47
CA LEU A 63 0.81 -2.05 -13.60
C LEU A 63 -0.62 -2.45 -13.24
N ARG A 64 -1.06 -3.65 -13.66
CA ARG A 64 -2.36 -4.23 -13.33
C ARG A 64 -2.49 -4.47 -11.83
N ALA A 65 -1.51 -5.14 -11.23
CA ALA A 65 -1.47 -5.40 -9.80
C ALA A 65 -1.40 -4.11 -8.95
N LEU A 66 -0.61 -3.12 -9.37
CA LEU A 66 -0.51 -1.82 -8.68
C LEU A 66 -1.86 -1.10 -8.66
N LYS A 67 -2.54 -0.99 -9.81
CA LYS A 67 -3.88 -0.39 -9.90
C LYS A 67 -4.88 -1.12 -9.00
N LYS A 68 -4.89 -2.45 -9.04
CA LYS A 68 -5.75 -3.30 -8.21
C LYS A 68 -5.51 -3.05 -6.71
N HIS A 69 -4.26 -3.10 -6.26
CA HIS A 69 -3.95 -2.93 -4.84
C HIS A 69 -4.14 -1.51 -4.33
N LEU A 70 -3.85 -0.47 -5.13
CA LEU A 70 -4.17 0.91 -4.76
C LEU A 70 -5.68 1.12 -4.57
N LYS A 71 -6.50 0.59 -5.47
CA LYS A 71 -7.96 0.66 -5.37
C LYS A 71 -8.46 -0.01 -4.08
N ILE A 72 -8.08 -1.28 -3.86
CA ILE A 72 -8.50 -2.04 -2.68
C ILE A 72 -8.02 -1.38 -1.39
N ALA A 73 -6.78 -0.86 -1.36
CA ALA A 73 -6.23 -0.21 -0.17
C ALA A 73 -7.05 1.02 0.22
N LYS A 74 -7.34 1.90 -0.75
CA LYS A 74 -8.15 3.11 -0.54
C LYS A 74 -9.59 2.80 -0.11
N GLU A 75 -10.20 1.77 -0.71
CA GLU A 75 -11.55 1.33 -0.34
C GLU A 75 -11.61 0.78 1.09
N LYS A 76 -10.54 0.10 1.54
CA LYS A 76 -10.49 -0.54 2.87
C LYS A 76 -9.94 0.33 3.99
N SER A 77 -9.31 1.46 3.68
CA SER A 77 -8.64 2.30 4.67
C SER A 77 -9.53 3.33 5.37
N ASN A 78 -10.84 3.40 5.06
CA ASN A 78 -11.81 4.28 5.72
C ASN A 78 -11.34 5.75 5.86
N ASN A 79 -10.84 6.34 4.77
CA ASN A 79 -10.21 7.68 4.72
C ASN A 79 -8.88 7.81 5.48
N GLY A 80 -8.27 6.69 5.90
CA GLY A 80 -6.91 6.64 6.38
C GLY A 80 -5.88 6.91 5.27
N ILE A 81 -4.63 7.12 5.68
CA ILE A 81 -3.52 7.51 4.81
C ILE A 81 -2.85 6.26 4.22
N ILE A 82 -2.65 6.26 2.89
CA ILE A 82 -1.98 5.22 2.08
C ILE A 82 -0.96 5.90 1.18
#